data_AF-A0A2H1WK55-F1
#
_entry.id   AF-A0A2H1WK55-F1
#
_cell.length_a   1.000
_cell.length_b   1.000
_cell.length_c   1.000
_cell.angle_alpha   90.00
_cell.angle_beta   90.00
_cell.angle_gamma   90.00
#
_symmetry.space_group_name_H-M   'P 1'
#
loop_
_entity.id
_entity.type
_entity.pdbx_description
1 polymer ?
#
loop_
_entity_poly.entity_id
_entity_poly.type
_entity_poly.pdbx_seq_one_letter_code
_entity_poly.pdbx_strand_id
1 'polypeptide(L)'
;LLAGASLLQVGGVRAAACAFLAAALCPDNALGIRAFADLHACSDLRHAAARYVEDHFVDVLQSDEFLALAPDTLAALLASDRVAVPGEEVVLDAAVRWVQHAPAARAPRLAALLEHVRLPLLPRDELLARAAAEPLAGADVRVKDLVIEALSFHLMRPERRAACAAACARARPRRPPRAPRELLVVGGQAPKAIRDVEAFQLERARWRPAAELPARRCRAGLAVLGARVYAVGGFNGTLRVRSVDVYDVAADCWAPGPALLARRSTLGVAVIGHVIYAVGGSVTPRLYSAV
;
A
#
# COMPACT_ATOMS: atom_id res chain seq x y z
N LEU A 1 -13.78 -15.96 30.28
CA LEU A 1 -13.34 -14.89 31.21
C LEU A 1 -13.78 -13.50 30.76
N LEU A 2 -13.58 -13.07 29.50
CA LEU A 2 -14.00 -11.72 29.07
C LEU A 2 -15.50 -11.53 28.85
N ALA A 3 -16.20 -12.54 28.33
CA ALA A 3 -17.66 -12.50 28.24
C ALA A 3 -18.29 -12.27 29.63
N GLY A 4 -17.71 -12.88 30.68
CA GLY A 4 -18.10 -12.63 32.08
C GLY A 4 -17.71 -11.24 32.60
N ALA A 5 -16.53 -10.71 32.23
CA ALA A 5 -16.09 -9.38 32.65
C ALA A 5 -16.89 -8.24 31.99
N SER A 6 -17.36 -8.42 30.75
CA SER A 6 -18.23 -7.46 30.06
C SER A 6 -19.63 -7.43 30.68
N LEU A 7 -20.14 -8.59 31.10
CA LEU A 7 -21.39 -8.73 31.87
C LEU A 7 -21.30 -8.11 33.28
N LEU A 8 -20.12 -8.13 33.90
CA LEU A 8 -19.88 -7.64 35.27
C LEU A 8 -19.32 -6.20 35.34
N GLN A 9 -19.22 -5.50 34.20
CA GLN A 9 -18.72 -4.11 34.08
C GLN A 9 -17.36 -3.81 34.75
N VAL A 10 -16.46 -4.80 34.82
CA VAL A 10 -15.12 -4.58 35.40
C VAL A 10 -14.19 -3.96 34.35
N GLY A 11 -14.22 -2.63 34.22
CA GLY A 11 -13.52 -1.88 33.17
C GLY A 11 -12.01 -2.15 33.07
N GLY A 12 -11.34 -2.40 34.21
CA GLY A 12 -9.90 -2.69 34.25
C GLY A 12 -9.52 -4.02 33.59
N VAL A 13 -10.33 -5.07 33.77
CA VAL A 13 -10.09 -6.39 33.16
C VAL A 13 -10.34 -6.35 31.65
N ARG A 14 -11.34 -5.58 31.21
CA ARG A 14 -11.61 -5.36 29.78
C ARG A 14 -10.41 -4.71 29.09
N ALA A 15 -9.87 -3.63 29.67
CA ALA A 15 -8.73 -2.92 29.09
C ALA A 15 -7.48 -3.81 29.01
N ALA A 16 -7.16 -4.55 30.08
CA ALA A 16 -6.01 -5.46 30.11
C ALA A 16 -6.12 -6.57 29.06
N ALA A 17 -7.31 -7.14 28.88
CA ALA A 17 -7.52 -8.17 27.87
C ALA A 17 -7.53 -7.62 26.43
N CYS A 18 -8.07 -6.43 26.21
CA CYS A 18 -7.95 -5.77 24.91
C CYS A 18 -6.49 -5.52 24.54
N ALA A 19 -5.66 -5.10 25.51
CA ALA A 19 -4.23 -4.95 25.30
C ALA A 19 -3.53 -6.28 25.00
N PHE A 20 -3.88 -7.36 25.72
CA PHE A 20 -3.36 -8.70 25.46
C PHE A 20 -3.74 -9.20 24.05
N LEU A 21 -5.00 -9.07 23.67
CA LEU A 21 -5.47 -9.48 22.33
C LEU A 21 -4.83 -8.65 21.22
N ALA A 22 -4.63 -7.34 21.43
CA ALA A 22 -3.94 -6.49 20.48
C ALA A 22 -2.47 -6.89 20.29
N ALA A 23 -1.79 -7.34 21.36
CA ALA A 23 -0.41 -7.83 21.30
C ALA A 23 -0.30 -9.23 20.65
N ALA A 24 -1.37 -10.01 20.67
CA ALA A 24 -1.42 -11.39 20.16
C ALA A 24 -2.04 -11.51 18.76
N LEU A 25 -2.21 -10.40 18.03
CA LEU A 25 -2.73 -10.42 16.66
C LEU A 25 -1.80 -11.20 15.72
N CYS A 26 -2.36 -12.20 15.04
CA CYS A 26 -1.72 -12.97 13.99
C CYS A 26 -2.69 -13.19 12.81
N PRO A 27 -2.22 -13.62 11.63
CA PRO A 27 -3.09 -13.81 10.47
C PRO A 27 -4.26 -14.79 10.69
N ASP A 28 -4.08 -15.76 11.59
CA ASP A 28 -5.05 -16.82 11.88
C ASP A 28 -6.14 -16.45 12.90
N ASN A 29 -5.98 -15.34 13.63
CA ASN A 29 -6.92 -14.91 14.67
C ASN A 29 -7.46 -13.49 14.49
N ALA A 30 -6.92 -12.74 13.52
CA ALA A 30 -7.22 -11.32 13.39
C ALA A 30 -8.69 -11.05 13.01
N LEU A 31 -9.32 -11.94 12.23
CA LEU A 31 -10.72 -11.77 11.83
C LEU A 31 -11.66 -12.05 13.00
N GLY A 32 -11.38 -13.08 13.79
CA GLY A 32 -12.14 -13.45 14.97
C GLY A 32 -11.98 -12.44 16.08
N ILE A 33 -10.76 -11.95 16.33
CA ILE A 33 -10.51 -10.86 17.29
C ILE A 33 -11.26 -9.58 16.85
N ARG A 34 -11.31 -9.27 15.54
CA ARG A 34 -12.10 -8.15 15.03
C ARG A 34 -13.59 -8.33 15.29
N ALA A 35 -14.16 -9.48 14.93
CA ALA A 35 -15.58 -9.78 15.15
C ALA A 35 -15.94 -9.78 16.65
N PHE A 36 -15.05 -10.31 17.49
CA PHE A 36 -15.17 -10.27 18.94
C PHE A 36 -15.17 -8.84 19.48
N ALA A 37 -14.25 -7.99 19.00
CA ALA A 37 -14.18 -6.60 19.40
C ALA A 37 -15.42 -5.81 18.98
N ASP A 38 -15.99 -6.10 17.80
CA ASP A 38 -17.27 -5.56 17.35
C ASP A 38 -18.42 -5.96 18.28
N LEU A 39 -18.53 -7.25 18.62
CA LEU A 39 -19.58 -7.78 19.49
C LEU A 39 -19.54 -7.16 20.91
N HIS A 40 -18.34 -6.87 21.42
CA HIS A 40 -18.15 -6.32 22.76
C HIS A 40 -17.90 -4.80 22.78
N ALA A 41 -18.20 -4.09 21.69
CA ALA A 41 -18.04 -2.64 21.55
C ALA A 41 -16.65 -2.12 21.98
N CYS A 42 -15.60 -2.90 21.73
CA CYS A 42 -14.22 -2.54 22.03
C CYS A 42 -13.60 -1.83 20.82
N SER A 43 -13.83 -0.51 20.71
CA SER A 43 -13.42 0.29 19.56
C SER A 43 -11.93 0.19 19.27
N ASP A 44 -11.07 0.31 20.28
CA ASP A 44 -9.62 0.40 20.09
C ASP A 44 -9.04 -0.92 19.58
N LEU A 45 -9.48 -2.04 20.16
CA LEU A 45 -9.11 -3.38 19.71
C LEU A 45 -9.61 -3.64 18.29
N ARG A 46 -10.83 -3.22 17.97
CA ARG A 46 -11.38 -3.34 16.62
C ARG A 46 -10.55 -2.57 15.61
N HIS A 47 -10.18 -1.32 15.89
CA HIS A 47 -9.34 -0.53 14.99
C HIS A 47 -7.94 -1.13 14.83
N ALA A 48 -7.36 -1.67 15.91
CA ALA A 48 -6.08 -2.37 15.85
C ALA A 48 -6.16 -3.63 14.98
N ALA A 49 -7.16 -4.48 15.19
CA ALA A 49 -7.38 -5.70 14.40
C ALA A 49 -7.70 -5.38 12.93
N ALA A 50 -8.56 -4.38 12.67
CA ALA A 50 -8.88 -3.95 11.31
C ALA A 50 -7.64 -3.44 10.55
N ARG A 51 -6.79 -2.63 11.21
CA ARG A 51 -5.51 -2.21 10.63
C ARG A 51 -4.58 -3.38 10.36
N TYR A 52 -4.49 -4.34 11.29
CA TYR A 52 -3.67 -5.53 11.09
C TYR A 52 -4.13 -6.33 9.87
N VAL A 53 -5.44 -6.53 9.71
CA VAL A 53 -6.02 -7.18 8.53
C VAL A 53 -5.77 -6.38 7.24
N GLU A 54 -5.82 -5.05 7.28
CA GLU A 54 -5.48 -4.20 6.12
C GLU A 54 -4.01 -4.33 5.70
N ASP A 55 -3.09 -4.37 6.67
CA ASP A 55 -1.64 -4.43 6.45
C ASP A 55 -1.14 -5.84 6.06
N HIS A 56 -1.73 -6.91 6.62
CA HIS A 56 -1.35 -8.32 6.43
C HIS A 56 -2.39 -9.12 5.63
N PHE A 57 -3.10 -8.45 4.72
CA PHE A 57 -4.28 -9.02 4.09
C PHE A 57 -4.01 -10.31 3.32
N VAL A 58 -2.88 -10.40 2.61
CA VAL A 58 -2.50 -11.58 1.82
C VAL A 58 -2.37 -12.83 2.70
N ASP A 59 -1.77 -12.69 3.88
CA ASP A 59 -1.61 -13.80 4.83
C ASP A 59 -2.96 -14.18 5.45
N VAL A 60 -3.79 -13.19 5.79
CA VAL A 60 -5.14 -13.41 6.33
C VAL A 60 -6.02 -14.16 5.33
N LEU A 61 -5.91 -13.86 4.03
CA LEU A 61 -6.62 -14.56 2.96
C LEU A 61 -6.25 -16.04 2.86
N GLN A 62 -5.11 -16.47 3.41
CA GLN A 62 -4.66 -17.87 3.43
C GLN A 62 -5.09 -18.63 4.69
N SER A 63 -5.51 -17.94 5.75
CA SER A 63 -5.95 -18.56 7.01
C SER A 63 -7.19 -19.46 6.86
N ASP A 64 -7.37 -20.38 7.81
CA ASP A 64 -8.60 -21.17 7.94
C ASP A 64 -9.77 -20.34 8.48
N GLU A 65 -9.47 -19.31 9.28
CA GLU A 65 -10.46 -18.38 9.81
C GLU A 65 -11.21 -17.65 8.68
N PHE A 66 -10.50 -17.33 7.60
CA PHE A 66 -11.10 -16.80 6.38
C PHE A 66 -12.14 -17.76 5.76
N LEU A 67 -11.86 -19.07 5.75
CA LEU A 67 -12.78 -20.08 5.20
C LEU A 67 -14.05 -20.25 6.05
N ALA A 68 -13.97 -19.94 7.35
CA ALA A 68 -15.07 -19.97 8.29
C ALA A 68 -15.99 -18.73 8.22
N LEU A 69 -15.62 -17.68 7.47
CA LEU A 69 -16.40 -16.44 7.38
C LEU A 69 -17.80 -16.64 6.80
N ALA A 70 -18.76 -15.89 7.33
CA ALA A 70 -20.09 -15.75 6.76
C ALA A 70 -20.05 -14.97 5.43
N PRO A 71 -20.98 -15.24 4.48
CA PRO A 71 -20.95 -14.64 3.14
C PRO A 71 -20.95 -13.12 3.14
N ASP A 72 -21.76 -12.49 4.00
CA ASP A 72 -21.89 -11.02 4.04
C ASP A 72 -20.62 -10.35 4.60
N THR A 73 -19.98 -11.00 5.57
CA THR A 73 -18.72 -10.53 6.15
C THR A 73 -17.58 -10.66 5.14
N LEU A 74 -17.55 -11.75 4.38
CA LEU A 74 -16.62 -11.95 3.28
C LEU A 74 -16.82 -10.91 2.18
N ALA A 75 -18.07 -10.68 1.75
CA ALA A 75 -18.40 -9.66 0.75
C ALA A 75 -17.92 -8.27 1.17
N ALA A 76 -18.16 -7.87 2.42
CA ALA A 76 -17.66 -6.61 2.97
C ALA A 76 -16.12 -6.52 2.97
N LEU A 77 -15.45 -7.65 3.27
CA LEU A 77 -13.98 -7.73 3.25
C LEU A 77 -13.42 -7.56 1.83
N LEU A 78 -13.99 -8.27 0.85
CA LEU A 78 -13.58 -8.20 -0.55
C LEU A 78 -13.92 -6.84 -1.20
N ALA A 79 -15.00 -6.19 -0.77
CA ALA A 79 -15.40 -4.87 -1.26
C ALA A 79 -14.47 -3.75 -0.79
N SER A 80 -13.73 -3.95 0.31
CA SER A 80 -12.89 -2.92 0.92
C SER A 80 -11.84 -2.37 -0.04
N ASP A 81 -11.85 -1.05 -0.25
CA ASP A 81 -10.80 -0.33 -0.97
C ASP A 81 -9.49 -0.24 -0.18
N ARG A 82 -9.48 -0.57 1.12
CA ARG A 82 -8.36 -0.28 2.03
C ARG A 82 -7.32 -1.38 2.16
N VAL A 83 -7.58 -2.56 1.59
CA VAL A 83 -6.68 -3.71 1.70
C VAL A 83 -5.51 -3.60 0.73
N ALA A 84 -4.30 -3.94 1.20
CA ALA A 84 -3.10 -3.96 0.38
C ALA A 84 -2.90 -5.36 -0.24
N VAL A 85 -3.04 -5.44 -1.56
CA VAL A 85 -2.77 -6.66 -2.34
C VAL A 85 -1.83 -6.34 -3.50
N PRO A 86 -0.95 -7.28 -3.90
CA PRO A 86 -0.07 -7.10 -5.06
C PRO A 86 -0.86 -7.02 -6.38
N GLY A 87 -2.00 -7.73 -6.44
CA GLY A 87 -2.91 -7.74 -7.57
C GLY A 87 -4.24 -8.41 -7.20
N GLU A 88 -5.21 -8.34 -8.11
CA GLU A 88 -6.55 -8.88 -7.87
C GLU A 88 -6.64 -10.40 -8.06
N GLU A 89 -5.62 -11.03 -8.64
CA GLU A 89 -5.49 -12.48 -8.74
C GLU A 89 -5.57 -13.14 -7.36
N VAL A 90 -4.89 -12.57 -6.35
CA VAL A 90 -4.90 -13.08 -4.97
C VAL A 90 -6.30 -13.02 -4.36
N VAL A 91 -7.05 -11.96 -4.68
CA VAL A 91 -8.42 -11.76 -4.20
C VAL A 91 -9.39 -12.75 -4.85
N LEU A 92 -9.27 -12.93 -6.17
CA LEU A 92 -10.04 -13.91 -6.91
C LEU A 92 -9.78 -15.33 -6.39
N ASP A 93 -8.52 -15.67 -6.16
CA ASP A 93 -8.11 -16.98 -5.65
C ASP A 93 -8.67 -17.25 -4.27
N ALA A 94 -8.66 -16.26 -3.38
CA ALA A 94 -9.27 -16.39 -2.07
C ALA A 94 -10.80 -16.58 -2.17
N ALA A 95 -11.49 -15.84 -3.05
CA ALA A 95 -12.94 -15.99 -3.25
C ALA A 95 -13.28 -17.40 -3.79
N VAL A 96 -12.53 -17.89 -4.78
CA VAL A 96 -12.68 -19.24 -5.33
C VAL A 96 -12.41 -20.31 -4.26
N ARG A 97 -11.33 -20.15 -3.48
CA ARG A 97 -10.97 -21.06 -2.38
C ARG A 97 -12.09 -21.14 -1.34
N TRP A 98 -12.70 -20.02 -0.97
CA TRP A 98 -13.84 -20.00 -0.05
C TRP A 98 -15.05 -20.75 -0.62
N VAL A 99 -15.35 -20.60 -1.91
CA VAL A 99 -16.44 -21.34 -2.57
C VAL A 99 -16.15 -22.84 -2.61
N GLN A 100 -14.93 -23.22 -2.97
CA GLN A 100 -14.50 -24.63 -3.07
C GLN A 100 -14.47 -25.36 -1.73
N HIS A 101 -14.37 -24.66 -0.60
CA HIS A 101 -14.44 -25.28 0.72
C HIS A 101 -15.81 -25.91 1.02
N ALA A 102 -16.91 -25.38 0.46
CA ALA A 102 -18.25 -25.95 0.60
C ALA A 102 -19.10 -25.71 -0.66
N PRO A 103 -18.81 -26.43 -1.77
CA PRO A 103 -19.33 -26.09 -3.09
C PRO A 103 -20.86 -26.15 -3.15
N ALA A 104 -21.48 -27.14 -2.50
CA ALA A 104 -22.93 -27.30 -2.48
C ALA A 104 -23.68 -26.08 -1.90
N ALA A 105 -23.14 -25.45 -0.86
CA ALA A 105 -23.77 -24.30 -0.20
C ALA A 105 -23.27 -22.95 -0.75
N ARG A 106 -22.07 -22.91 -1.34
CA ARG A 106 -21.38 -21.66 -1.69
C ARG A 106 -21.35 -21.37 -3.18
N ALA A 107 -21.50 -22.37 -4.06
CA ALA A 107 -21.51 -22.16 -5.51
C ALA A 107 -22.55 -21.11 -5.98
N PRO A 108 -23.80 -21.08 -5.47
CA PRO A 108 -24.79 -20.07 -5.87
C PRO A 108 -24.40 -18.63 -5.48
N ARG A 109 -23.44 -18.47 -4.56
CA ARG A 109 -22.98 -17.16 -4.07
C ARG A 109 -21.78 -16.63 -4.83
N LEU A 110 -21.19 -17.41 -5.74
CA LEU A 110 -20.01 -17.02 -6.50
C LEU A 110 -20.23 -15.69 -7.25
N ALA A 111 -21.36 -15.55 -7.94
CA ALA A 111 -21.69 -14.32 -8.67
C ALA A 111 -21.69 -13.08 -7.75
N ALA A 112 -22.34 -13.18 -6.60
CA ALA A 112 -22.41 -12.09 -5.62
C ALA A 112 -21.03 -11.74 -5.04
N LEU A 113 -20.15 -12.72 -4.84
CA LEU A 113 -18.78 -12.46 -4.38
C LEU A 113 -17.93 -11.80 -5.47
N LEU A 114 -18.06 -12.23 -6.73
CA LEU A 114 -17.31 -11.68 -7.85
C LEU A 114 -17.69 -10.22 -8.18
N GLU A 115 -18.88 -9.76 -7.79
CA GLU A 115 -19.25 -8.34 -7.85
C GLU A 115 -18.35 -7.44 -6.97
N HIS A 116 -17.66 -8.03 -5.98
CA HIS A 116 -16.71 -7.34 -5.10
C HIS A 116 -15.23 -7.58 -5.48
N VAL A 117 -14.97 -8.41 -6.51
CA VAL A 117 -13.64 -8.62 -7.07
C VAL A 117 -13.44 -7.72 -8.29
N ARG A 118 -12.31 -7.02 -8.39
CA ARG A 118 -12.04 -6.09 -9.49
C ARG A 118 -11.51 -6.85 -10.71
N LEU A 119 -12.34 -7.72 -11.29
CA LEU A 119 -12.01 -8.54 -12.46
C LEU A 119 -11.39 -7.76 -13.63
N PRO A 120 -11.85 -6.55 -13.98
CA PRO A 120 -11.24 -5.74 -15.05
C PRO A 120 -9.78 -5.35 -14.82
N LEU A 121 -9.26 -5.49 -13.60
CA LEU A 121 -7.88 -5.16 -13.24
C LEU A 121 -6.96 -6.38 -13.24
N LEU A 122 -7.48 -7.59 -13.46
CA LEU A 122 -6.63 -8.77 -13.66
C LEU A 122 -5.85 -8.63 -14.98
N PRO A 123 -4.65 -9.22 -15.06
CA PRO A 123 -3.97 -9.40 -16.35
C PRO A 123 -4.85 -10.17 -17.33
N ARG A 124 -4.84 -9.77 -18.61
CA ARG A 124 -5.70 -10.37 -19.65
C ARG A 124 -5.53 -11.89 -19.75
N ASP A 125 -4.28 -12.35 -19.73
CA ASP A 125 -3.96 -13.78 -19.89
C ASP A 125 -4.48 -14.59 -18.70
N GLU A 126 -4.35 -14.06 -17.49
CA GLU A 126 -4.88 -14.66 -16.27
C GLU A 126 -6.41 -14.70 -16.29
N LEU A 127 -7.06 -13.60 -16.69
CA LEU A 127 -8.52 -13.54 -16.79
C LEU A 127 -9.08 -14.60 -17.77
N LEU A 128 -8.40 -14.80 -18.91
CA LEU A 128 -8.78 -15.84 -19.88
C LEU A 128 -8.56 -17.25 -19.32
N ALA A 129 -7.43 -17.49 -18.64
CA ALA A 129 -7.14 -18.77 -18.00
C ALA A 129 -8.18 -19.11 -16.92
N ARG A 130 -8.54 -18.12 -16.08
CA ARG A 130 -9.54 -18.29 -15.02
C ARG A 130 -10.95 -18.48 -15.57
N ALA A 131 -11.30 -17.80 -16.67
CA ALA A 131 -12.59 -17.98 -17.33
C ALA A 131 -12.78 -19.40 -17.91
N ALA A 132 -11.68 -20.06 -18.31
CA ALA A 132 -11.68 -21.42 -18.84
C ALA A 132 -11.60 -22.52 -17.75
N ALA A 133 -11.32 -22.15 -16.50
CA ALA A 133 -11.17 -23.08 -15.38
C ALA A 133 -12.40 -23.11 -14.47
N GLU A 134 -12.61 -24.25 -13.79
CA GLU A 134 -13.63 -24.36 -12.74
C GLU A 134 -13.21 -23.56 -11.48
N PRO A 135 -14.14 -22.88 -10.79
CA PRO A 135 -15.61 -22.96 -10.95
C PRO A 135 -16.21 -21.94 -11.94
N LEU A 136 -15.39 -21.09 -12.60
CA LEU A 136 -15.90 -20.00 -13.44
C LEU A 136 -16.43 -20.51 -14.78
N ALA A 137 -15.82 -21.54 -15.37
CA ALA A 137 -16.24 -22.12 -16.65
C ALA A 137 -17.68 -22.69 -16.61
N GLY A 138 -17.99 -23.46 -15.56
CA GLY A 138 -19.31 -24.05 -15.30
C GLY A 138 -20.32 -23.11 -14.62
N ALA A 139 -19.95 -21.85 -14.36
CA ALA A 139 -20.79 -20.92 -13.62
C ALA A 139 -22.03 -20.43 -14.41
N ASP A 140 -22.94 -19.79 -13.67
CA ASP A 140 -24.16 -19.22 -14.20
C ASP A 140 -23.90 -18.01 -15.13
N VAL A 141 -24.98 -17.55 -15.78
CA VAL A 141 -24.90 -16.43 -16.72
C VAL A 141 -24.35 -15.15 -16.06
N ARG A 142 -24.65 -14.93 -14.77
CA ARG A 142 -24.18 -13.74 -14.05
C ARG A 142 -22.67 -13.69 -13.93
N VAL A 143 -22.02 -14.81 -13.60
CA VAL A 143 -20.55 -14.87 -13.58
C VAL A 143 -19.97 -14.60 -14.98
N LYS A 144 -20.59 -15.17 -16.02
CA LYS A 144 -20.14 -14.96 -17.41
C LYS A 144 -20.26 -13.50 -17.83
N ASP A 145 -21.34 -12.81 -17.46
CA ASP A 145 -21.51 -11.39 -17.72
C ASP A 145 -20.40 -10.55 -17.06
N LEU A 146 -20.03 -10.86 -15.81
CA LEU A 146 -18.93 -10.19 -15.11
C LEU A 146 -17.57 -10.40 -15.81
N VAL A 147 -17.32 -11.60 -16.32
CA VAL A 147 -16.09 -11.91 -17.07
C VAL A 147 -16.08 -11.20 -18.43
N ILE A 148 -17.21 -11.18 -19.15
CA ILE A 148 -17.36 -10.49 -20.43
C ILE A 148 -17.16 -8.99 -20.27
N GLU A 149 -17.69 -8.39 -19.20
CA GLU A 149 -17.45 -6.99 -18.86
C GLU A 149 -15.96 -6.72 -18.65
N ALA A 150 -15.28 -7.57 -17.88
CA ALA A 150 -13.84 -7.44 -17.64
C ALA A 150 -13.02 -7.57 -18.94
N LEU A 151 -13.33 -8.54 -19.80
CA LEU A 151 -12.70 -8.68 -21.11
C LEU A 151 -12.97 -7.46 -22.00
N SER A 152 -14.20 -6.94 -21.97
CA SER A 152 -14.57 -5.74 -22.72
C SER A 152 -13.76 -4.53 -22.27
N PHE A 153 -13.50 -4.37 -20.97
CA PHE A 153 -12.65 -3.31 -20.42
C PHE A 153 -11.22 -3.33 -20.99
N HIS A 154 -10.62 -4.51 -21.22
CA HIS A 154 -9.32 -4.63 -21.87
C HIS A 154 -9.33 -4.20 -23.34
N LEU A 155 -10.48 -4.24 -24.02
CA LEU A 155 -10.61 -3.78 -25.41
C LEU A 155 -10.86 -2.26 -25.52
N MET A 156 -11.19 -1.58 -24.41
CA MET A 156 -11.46 -0.15 -24.41
C MET A 156 -10.20 0.71 -24.56
N ARG A 157 -10.37 1.91 -25.13
CA ARG A 157 -9.33 2.95 -25.17
C ARG A 157 -9.01 3.45 -23.75
N PRO A 158 -7.78 3.94 -23.47
CA PRO A 158 -7.37 4.41 -22.14
C PRO A 158 -8.30 5.47 -21.52
N GLU A 159 -8.78 6.42 -22.31
CA GLU A 159 -9.72 7.47 -21.86
C GLU A 159 -11.04 6.88 -21.36
N ARG A 160 -11.58 5.89 -22.08
CA ARG A 160 -12.81 5.19 -21.70
C ARG A 160 -12.61 4.32 -20.47
N ARG A 161 -11.43 3.71 -20.30
CA ARG A 161 -11.09 2.97 -19.08
C ARG A 161 -11.07 3.88 -17.87
N ALA A 162 -10.51 5.08 -17.99
CA ALA A 162 -10.52 6.07 -16.91
C ALA A 162 -11.95 6.49 -16.55
N ALA A 163 -12.82 6.70 -17.54
CA ALA A 163 -14.24 6.99 -17.31
C ALA A 163 -14.98 5.81 -16.63
N CYS A 164 -14.73 4.57 -17.07
CA CYS A 164 -15.28 3.37 -16.43
C CYS A 164 -14.81 3.22 -14.98
N ALA A 165 -13.53 3.49 -14.69
CA ALA A 165 -12.99 3.47 -13.32
C ALA A 165 -13.61 4.54 -12.42
N ALA A 166 -14.08 5.66 -12.99
CA ALA A 166 -14.81 6.68 -12.25
C ALA A 166 -16.26 6.25 -11.96
N ALA A 167 -16.91 5.52 -12.87
CA ALA A 167 -18.30 5.11 -12.74
C ALA A 167 -18.51 3.76 -12.01
N CYS A 168 -17.53 2.85 -12.06
CA CYS A 168 -17.66 1.49 -11.55
C CYS A 168 -16.52 1.14 -10.58
N ALA A 169 -16.87 0.72 -9.36
CA ALA A 169 -15.90 0.32 -8.34
C ALA A 169 -15.02 -0.86 -8.77
N ARG A 170 -15.54 -1.80 -9.58
CA ARG A 170 -14.79 -2.96 -10.09
C ARG A 170 -13.68 -2.58 -11.09
N ALA A 171 -13.80 -1.43 -11.74
CA ALA A 171 -12.79 -0.92 -12.66
C ALA A 171 -11.76 0.02 -11.98
N ARG A 172 -11.87 0.22 -10.65
CA ARG A 172 -11.01 1.12 -9.89
C ARG A 172 -10.05 0.34 -8.99
N PRO A 173 -8.73 0.57 -9.07
CA PRO A 173 -7.77 -0.06 -8.17
C PRO A 173 -8.06 0.20 -6.69
N ARG A 174 -7.72 -0.76 -5.83
CA ARG A 174 -7.75 -0.59 -4.38
C ARG A 174 -6.81 0.54 -3.95
N ARG A 175 -7.17 1.23 -2.87
CA ARG A 175 -6.48 2.41 -2.31
C ARG A 175 -6.16 2.18 -0.83
N PRO A 176 -5.20 1.31 -0.51
CA PRO A 176 -4.80 1.11 0.87
C PRO A 176 -4.28 2.43 1.46
N PRO A 177 -4.56 2.73 2.75
CA PRO A 177 -4.21 4.02 3.37
C PRO A 177 -2.71 4.38 3.25
N ARG A 178 -1.85 3.36 3.17
CA ARG A 178 -0.39 3.46 3.11
C ARG A 178 0.20 3.16 1.73
N ALA A 179 -0.62 3.06 0.67
CA ALA A 179 -0.07 2.95 -0.67
C ALA A 179 0.74 4.20 -1.02
N PRO A 180 1.91 4.04 -1.68
CA PRO A 180 2.60 5.18 -2.26
C PRO A 180 1.64 5.89 -3.23
N ARG A 181 1.47 7.20 -3.05
CA ARG A 181 0.57 8.01 -3.90
C ARG A 181 1.30 8.68 -5.04
N GLU A 182 2.56 9.03 -4.80
CA GLU A 182 3.39 9.76 -5.74
C GLU A 182 4.83 9.24 -5.69
N LEU A 183 5.50 9.25 -6.84
CA LEU A 183 6.94 9.05 -6.96
C LEU A 183 7.60 10.42 -7.15
N LEU A 184 8.48 10.81 -6.23
CA LEU A 184 9.20 12.07 -6.31
C LEU A 184 10.58 11.85 -6.95
N VAL A 185 10.86 12.59 -8.02
CA VAL A 185 12.16 12.67 -8.69
C VAL A 185 12.80 13.99 -8.31
N VAL A 186 13.95 13.96 -7.63
CA VAL A 186 14.58 15.14 -7.04
C VAL A 186 15.95 15.39 -7.68
N GLY A 187 16.10 16.53 -8.34
CA GLY A 187 17.34 16.97 -8.97
C GLY A 187 17.75 16.05 -10.12
N GLY A 188 19.06 15.92 -10.34
CA GLY A 188 19.61 15.13 -11.45
C GLY A 188 20.63 15.92 -12.26
N GLN A 189 20.96 15.42 -13.45
CA GLN A 189 21.97 16.01 -14.31
C GLN A 189 21.49 16.06 -15.77
N ALA A 190 21.36 17.28 -16.33
CA ALA A 190 21.01 17.51 -17.72
C ALA A 190 21.46 18.91 -18.21
N PRO A 191 22.61 19.07 -18.90
CA PRO A 191 23.86 18.29 -18.83
C PRO A 191 24.64 18.56 -17.53
N LYS A 192 24.30 19.64 -16.81
CA LYS A 192 24.82 20.01 -15.48
C LYS A 192 23.79 19.67 -14.40
N ALA A 193 24.16 19.80 -13.13
CA ALA A 193 23.21 19.61 -12.02
C ALA A 193 22.00 20.56 -12.16
N ILE A 194 20.79 20.04 -11.93
CA ILE A 194 19.53 20.78 -12.02
C ILE A 194 18.88 20.94 -10.65
N ARG A 195 17.88 21.82 -10.55
CA ARG A 195 17.09 22.02 -9.32
C ARG A 195 15.75 21.30 -9.35
N ASP A 196 15.37 20.84 -10.54
CA ASP A 196 14.02 20.44 -10.86
C ASP A 196 13.59 19.27 -9.98
N VAL A 197 12.34 19.32 -9.56
CA VAL A 197 11.70 18.27 -8.78
C VAL A 197 10.36 17.99 -9.43
N GLU A 198 10.14 16.72 -9.78
CA GLU A 198 8.92 16.28 -10.45
C GLU A 198 8.28 15.17 -9.62
N ALA A 199 6.96 15.22 -9.49
CA ALA A 199 6.18 14.18 -8.83
C ALA A 199 5.32 13.46 -9.87
N PHE A 200 5.47 12.14 -9.96
CA PHE A 200 4.58 11.30 -10.75
C PHE A 200 3.41 10.84 -9.89
N GLN A 201 2.21 11.30 -10.24
CA GLN A 201 0.98 10.93 -9.55
C GLN A 201 0.54 9.54 -10.03
N LEU A 202 0.72 8.51 -9.20
CA LEU A 202 0.46 7.11 -9.58
C LEU A 202 -1.00 6.91 -10.00
N GLU A 203 -1.95 7.57 -9.33
CA GLU A 203 -3.38 7.45 -9.62
C GLU A 203 -3.79 8.06 -10.98
N ARG A 204 -3.11 9.14 -11.39
CA ARG A 204 -3.45 9.89 -12.60
C ARG A 204 -2.50 9.59 -13.76
N ALA A 205 -1.51 8.75 -13.51
CA ALA A 205 -0.44 8.40 -14.43
C ALA A 205 0.17 9.64 -15.13
N ARG A 206 0.42 10.71 -14.37
CA ARG A 206 0.90 11.98 -14.92
C ARG A 206 1.96 12.61 -14.03
N TRP A 207 2.89 13.30 -14.69
CA TRP A 207 3.88 14.14 -14.02
C TRP A 207 3.28 15.49 -13.63
N ARG A 208 3.71 16.01 -12.49
CA ARG A 208 3.48 17.38 -12.07
C ARG A 208 4.79 17.99 -11.56
N PRO A 209 5.01 19.29 -11.72
CA PRO A 209 6.08 19.97 -11.02
C PRO A 209 5.83 19.93 -9.49
N ALA A 210 6.92 19.93 -8.73
CA ALA A 210 6.96 20.17 -7.29
C ALA A 210 7.95 21.31 -7.00
N ALA A 211 8.02 21.78 -5.76
CA ALA A 211 8.96 22.84 -5.41
C ALA A 211 10.41 22.44 -5.73
N GLU A 212 11.09 23.33 -6.44
CA GLU A 212 12.48 23.12 -6.83
C GLU A 212 13.41 23.10 -5.62
N LEU A 213 14.51 22.35 -5.74
CA LEU A 213 15.59 22.38 -4.77
C LEU A 213 16.14 23.81 -4.59
N PRO A 214 16.53 24.23 -3.38
CA PRO A 214 17.14 25.54 -3.13
C PRO A 214 18.41 25.81 -3.96
N ALA A 215 19.15 24.75 -4.29
CA ALA A 215 20.34 24.80 -5.15
C ALA A 215 20.41 23.58 -6.06
N ARG A 216 21.08 23.74 -7.21
CA ARG A 216 21.30 22.65 -8.18
C ARG A 216 21.97 21.47 -7.48
N ARG A 217 21.55 20.24 -7.77
CA ARG A 217 22.05 19.06 -7.08
C ARG A 217 21.92 17.80 -7.92
N CYS A 218 23.03 17.07 -8.06
CA CYS A 218 23.06 15.70 -8.56
C CYS A 218 23.86 14.79 -7.62
N ARG A 219 23.74 13.46 -7.79
CA ARG A 219 24.50 12.46 -7.00
C ARG A 219 24.33 12.61 -5.47
N ALA A 220 23.18 13.16 -5.06
CA ALA A 220 22.77 13.21 -3.66
C ALA A 220 22.18 11.86 -3.25
N GLY A 221 22.22 11.57 -1.95
CA GLY A 221 21.39 10.51 -1.41
C GLY A 221 20.04 11.09 -0.95
N LEU A 222 18.98 10.32 -1.16
CA LEU A 222 17.63 10.66 -0.73
C LEU A 222 17.18 9.68 0.36
N ALA A 223 16.45 10.17 1.35
CA ALA A 223 15.77 9.34 2.33
C ALA A 223 14.43 9.93 2.73
N VAL A 224 13.49 9.06 3.09
CA VAL A 224 12.17 9.46 3.59
C VAL A 224 12.10 9.10 5.07
N LEU A 225 11.82 10.09 5.92
CA LEU A 225 11.61 9.88 7.36
C LEU A 225 10.36 10.65 7.77
N GLY A 226 9.32 9.91 8.20
CA GLY A 226 8.00 10.47 8.45
C GLY A 226 7.37 11.02 7.16
N ALA A 227 6.83 12.23 7.21
CA ALA A 227 6.22 12.92 6.07
C ALA A 227 7.19 13.84 5.30
N ARG A 228 8.51 13.61 5.43
CA ARG A 228 9.56 14.48 4.87
C ARG A 228 10.57 13.71 4.03
N VAL A 229 11.06 14.35 2.98
CA VAL A 229 12.12 13.83 2.11
C VAL A 229 13.41 14.61 2.35
N TYR A 230 14.52 13.92 2.54
CA TYR A 230 15.82 14.50 2.85
C TYR A 230 16.74 14.31 1.66
N ALA A 231 17.15 15.41 1.04
CA ALA A 231 18.23 15.41 0.07
C ALA A 231 19.54 15.68 0.82
N VAL A 232 20.46 14.72 0.82
CA VAL A 232 21.69 14.77 1.62
C VAL A 232 22.92 14.82 0.73
N GLY A 233 23.78 15.84 0.92
CA GLY A 233 25.01 16.00 0.17
C GLY A 233 24.77 16.17 -1.33
N GLY A 234 25.69 15.66 -2.13
CA GLY A 234 25.63 15.70 -3.60
C GLY A 234 26.65 16.66 -4.20
N PHE A 235 26.44 16.97 -5.47
CA PHE A 235 27.29 17.86 -6.28
C PHE A 235 26.41 18.93 -6.94
N ASN A 236 26.77 20.20 -6.77
CA ASN A 236 25.96 21.33 -7.25
C ASN A 236 26.32 21.84 -8.64
N GLY A 237 27.21 21.14 -9.35
CA GLY A 237 27.78 21.58 -10.62
C GLY A 237 29.18 22.17 -10.50
N THR A 238 29.61 22.57 -9.30
CA THR A 238 30.94 23.12 -9.04
C THR A 238 31.68 22.35 -7.95
N LEU A 239 31.02 22.12 -6.81
CA LEU A 239 31.62 21.47 -5.65
C LEU A 239 30.69 20.41 -5.08
N ARG A 240 31.30 19.46 -4.38
CA ARG A 240 30.58 18.58 -3.45
C ARG A 240 30.01 19.43 -2.32
N VAL A 241 28.80 19.15 -1.89
CA VAL A 241 28.14 19.92 -0.83
C VAL A 241 28.00 19.09 0.43
N ARG A 242 27.86 19.80 1.56
CA ARG A 242 27.51 19.22 2.86
C ARG A 242 26.06 19.49 3.26
N SER A 243 25.33 20.25 2.44
CA SER A 243 23.96 20.66 2.74
C SER A 243 23.02 19.47 2.78
N VAL A 244 22.05 19.57 3.68
CA VAL A 244 20.87 18.71 3.71
C VAL A 244 19.68 19.62 3.48
N ASP A 245 18.89 19.34 2.45
CA ASP A 245 17.63 20.05 2.22
C ASP A 245 16.49 19.08 2.57
N VAL A 246 15.49 19.57 3.28
CA VAL A 246 14.36 18.81 3.79
C VAL A 246 13.10 19.31 3.11
N TYR A 247 12.47 18.44 2.34
CA TYR A 247 11.22 18.71 1.65
C TYR A 247 10.04 18.32 2.53
N ASP A 248 9.15 19.28 2.78
CA ASP A 248 7.85 19.04 3.39
C ASP A 248 6.82 18.78 2.28
N VAL A 249 6.32 17.54 2.22
CA VAL A 249 5.40 17.10 1.17
C VAL A 249 4.04 17.81 1.27
N ALA A 250 3.61 18.18 2.48
CA ALA A 250 2.32 18.83 2.70
C ALA A 250 2.38 20.32 2.33
N ALA A 251 3.50 20.98 2.64
CA ALA A 251 3.70 22.39 2.34
C ALA A 251 4.28 22.65 0.94
N ASP A 252 4.71 21.60 0.23
CA ASP A 252 5.41 21.68 -1.06
C ASP A 252 6.55 22.72 -1.01
N CYS A 253 7.45 22.55 -0.04
CA CYS A 253 8.56 23.48 0.16
C CYS A 253 9.79 22.81 0.75
N TRP A 254 10.96 23.40 0.51
CA TRP A 254 12.24 22.95 1.05
C TRP A 254 12.70 23.85 2.19
N ALA A 255 13.22 23.24 3.24
CA ALA A 255 13.87 23.90 4.36
C ALA A 255 15.30 23.35 4.57
N PRO A 256 16.24 24.16 5.08
CA PRO A 256 17.58 23.66 5.41
C PRO A 256 17.53 22.70 6.61
N GLY A 257 18.24 21.58 6.50
CA GLY A 257 18.46 20.62 7.58
C GLY A 257 19.90 20.67 8.14
N PRO A 258 20.21 19.84 9.16
CA PRO A 258 21.56 19.74 9.70
C PRO A 258 22.58 19.32 8.64
N ALA A 259 23.65 20.10 8.48
CA ALA A 259 24.67 19.82 7.49
C ALA A 259 25.55 18.62 7.87
N LEU A 260 26.05 17.91 6.85
CA LEU A 260 27.08 16.89 7.02
C LEU A 260 28.39 17.51 7.55
N LEU A 261 29.17 16.73 8.30
CA LEU A 261 30.49 17.15 8.78
C LEU A 261 31.50 17.37 7.65
N ALA A 262 31.34 16.65 6.54
CA ALA A 262 32.19 16.75 5.37
C ALA A 262 31.36 16.86 4.09
N ARG A 263 31.94 17.47 3.04
CA ARG A 263 31.35 17.53 1.70
C ARG A 263 31.43 16.15 1.04
N ARG A 264 30.30 15.61 0.57
CA ARG A 264 30.23 14.25 0.00
C ARG A 264 29.24 14.21 -1.16
N SER A 265 29.51 13.39 -2.18
CA SER A 265 28.52 13.00 -3.20
C SER A 265 28.68 11.52 -3.53
N THR A 266 27.73 10.93 -4.27
CA THR A 266 27.64 9.48 -4.55
C THR A 266 27.63 8.63 -3.26
N LEU A 267 27.01 9.17 -2.22
CA LEU A 267 26.84 8.55 -0.91
C LEU A 267 25.54 7.72 -0.87
N GLY A 268 25.53 6.68 -0.03
CA GLY A 268 24.31 5.97 0.32
C GLY A 268 23.62 6.65 1.50
N VAL A 269 22.29 6.74 1.47
CA VAL A 269 21.49 7.27 2.57
C VAL A 269 20.38 6.28 2.88
N ALA A 270 20.21 5.95 4.16
CA ALA A 270 19.19 5.01 4.62
C ALA A 270 18.62 5.47 5.97
N VAL A 271 17.41 5.00 6.26
CA VAL A 271 16.75 5.22 7.56
C VAL A 271 16.77 3.93 8.35
N ILE A 272 17.27 3.99 9.59
CA ILE A 272 17.20 2.88 10.53
C ILE A 272 16.53 3.42 11.81
N GLY A 273 15.34 2.89 12.10
CA GLY A 273 14.47 3.45 13.14
C GLY A 273 14.06 4.89 12.78
N HIS A 274 14.36 5.84 13.66
CA HIS A 274 14.08 7.26 13.48
C HIS A 274 15.33 8.09 13.12
N VAL A 275 16.39 7.44 12.64
CA VAL A 275 17.68 8.08 12.35
C VAL A 275 18.06 7.90 10.89
N ILE A 276 18.53 8.98 10.26
CA ILE A 276 19.05 8.98 8.89
C ILE A 276 20.57 8.79 8.93
N TYR A 277 21.06 7.80 8.21
CA TYR A 277 22.49 7.51 8.07
C TYR A 277 22.94 7.87 6.66
N ALA A 278 24.08 8.57 6.56
CA ALA A 278 24.71 8.96 5.29
C ALA A 278 26.13 8.37 5.22
N VAL A 279 26.33 7.33 4.42
CA VAL A 279 27.53 6.48 4.45
C VAL A 279 28.23 6.46 3.08
N GLY A 280 29.56 6.36 3.11
CA GLY A 280 30.38 6.26 1.90
C GLY A 280 30.35 7.49 0.98
N GLY A 281 30.61 7.28 -0.30
CA GLY A 281 30.72 8.33 -1.30
C GLY A 281 32.07 9.04 -1.30
N SER A 282 32.29 9.85 -2.32
CA SER A 282 33.58 10.50 -2.50
C SER A 282 33.62 11.87 -1.80
N VAL A 283 34.70 12.11 -1.08
CA VAL A 283 35.05 13.41 -0.49
C VAL A 283 36.03 14.13 -1.41
N THR A 284 36.06 15.46 -1.38
CA THR A 284 37.22 16.17 -1.96
C THR A 284 38.42 15.87 -1.06
N PRO A 285 39.56 15.36 -1.57
CA PRO A 285 40.72 15.13 -0.75
C PRO A 285 41.13 16.43 -0.07
N ARG A 286 41.39 16.37 1.25
CA ARG A 286 42.12 17.45 1.90
C ARG A 286 43.53 17.38 1.31
N LEU A 287 43.89 18.36 0.49
CA LEU A 287 45.29 18.60 0.15
C LEU A 287 45.99 18.98 1.45
N TYR A 288 46.50 18.00 2.20
CA TYR A 288 47.55 18.25 3.15
C TYR A 288 48.82 18.39 2.32
N SER A 289 49.22 19.62 2.00
CA SER A 289 50.61 19.87 1.63
C SER A 289 51.43 19.61 2.89
N ALA A 290 52.13 18.48 2.94
CA ALA A 290 53.30 18.38 3.80
C ALA A 290 54.35 19.32 3.19
N VAL A 291 54.72 20.36 3.94
CA VAL A 291 56.00 21.06 3.75
C VAL A 291 57.06 20.23 4.45
#